data_AF-A0A9R0VWW7-F1
#
_entry.id   AF-A0A9R0VWW7-F1
#
_cell.length_a   1.000
_cell.length_b   1.000
_cell.length_c   1.000
_cell.angle_alpha   90.00
_cell.angle_beta   90.00
_cell.angle_gamma   90.00
#
_symmetry.space_group_name_H-M   'P 1'
#
loop_
_entity.id
_entity.type
_entity.pdbx_description
1 polymer ?
#
loop_
_entity_poly.entity_id
_entity_poly.type
_entity_poly.pdbx_seq_one_letter_code
_entity_poly.pdbx_strand_id
1 'polypeptide(L)'
;MEDSPASPSTPSPAPRPRTIVVANHLPIRAHRPASPEEPWTFSWDEDSLLRHLQKSSSSPSMEFIYIGCLREDVPVPEQDAVAQALLDSYNCVPAFLPADTAARYYHGFCKQHLWPLFHYMLPLSPDLGGRFDRLLWQAYVSANKVFADKVLEVINPDDDFVWVHDYHLMVLPTFLRKRFNRIKLGFFLHSPFPSSEIYKTLPVREELLRALLNSDLIGFHTFDYARHFLSCCGRMLGLPYESKRGHICLEYYGRTVSIKILPVGVYMEQLNAVLALPETEAKVAELMETYTGNGRVVMLGVDDMDIFKGISLKLLAMEELLGQHPEWRGRLVLVQVANPARGRGKDVVGVQEETYAMVKRINEAYGAPGYEPVVLIDQPLQFYERVAYYVIAEVCLVTAVRDGMNLIPYEYVASRQGNDRLDRILRLCKPEEKKSMLVVSEFIGCSPSLSGAIRVNPWNIEAVADAMECALVLPEKEKNLRHDKHYRYVEKHDVGYWANSFLQDLERTCKDHSNRRCWGIGFGLRFRVVSLDLSFRKLAMEHIVQAYRRSKTRAILLDYDGTLMPQAINKSPTAKSVQILNSLCQDQRNAVFLCSGFKRCTLDEWFPAENLGMAAEHGYFMRYELKLRSTT
;
A
#
# COMPACT_ATOMS: atom_id res chain seq x y z
N MET A 1 10.22 -60.83 37.10
CA MET A 1 9.64 -59.47 37.12
C MET A 1 10.56 -58.63 36.28
N GLU A 2 10.29 -58.61 34.98
CA GLU A 2 11.02 -57.81 33.99
C GLU A 2 10.31 -56.46 33.87
N ASP A 3 11.07 -55.39 34.01
CA ASP A 3 10.62 -54.01 33.88
C ASP A 3 10.34 -53.67 32.41
N SER A 4 9.10 -53.28 32.13
CA SER A 4 8.67 -52.72 30.85
C SER A 4 9.23 -51.29 30.69
N PRO A 5 9.86 -50.94 29.56
CA PRO A 5 10.32 -49.58 29.32
C PRO A 5 9.16 -48.67 28.91
N ALA A 6 9.11 -47.48 29.52
CA ALA A 6 8.16 -46.43 29.23
C ALA A 6 8.22 -45.97 27.75
N SER A 7 7.06 -45.70 27.18
CA SER A 7 6.89 -45.15 25.84
C SER A 7 7.55 -43.76 25.72
N PRO A 8 8.25 -43.45 24.60
CA PRO A 8 8.78 -42.13 24.38
C PRO A 8 7.63 -41.16 24.09
N SER A 9 7.51 -40.11 24.92
CA SER A 9 6.66 -38.97 24.67
C SER A 9 7.04 -38.34 23.33
N THR A 10 6.12 -38.35 22.37
CA THR A 10 6.23 -37.63 21.10
C THR A 10 6.49 -36.14 21.39
N PRO A 11 7.56 -35.53 20.84
CA PRO A 11 7.75 -34.09 20.98
C PRO A 11 6.58 -33.37 20.32
N SER A 12 6.01 -32.38 21.01
CA SER A 12 4.99 -31.49 20.43
C SER A 12 5.54 -30.89 19.13
N PRO A 13 4.77 -30.82 18.03
CA PRO A 13 5.24 -30.22 16.80
C PRO A 13 5.69 -28.78 17.06
N ALA A 14 6.84 -28.38 16.50
CA ALA A 14 7.32 -27.01 16.60
C ALA A 14 6.20 -26.04 16.15
N PRO A 15 6.01 -24.90 16.83
CA PRO A 15 4.94 -23.97 16.49
C PRO A 15 5.09 -23.52 15.04
N ARG A 16 3.99 -23.61 14.29
CA ARG A 16 3.93 -23.18 12.90
C ARG A 16 4.17 -21.67 12.82
N PRO A 17 5.02 -21.17 11.90
CA PRO A 17 5.18 -19.74 11.73
C PRO A 17 3.83 -19.12 11.36
N ARG A 18 3.44 -18.06 12.07
CA ARG A 18 2.13 -17.43 11.92
C ARG A 18 2.28 -15.99 11.46
N THR A 19 1.44 -15.60 10.50
CA THR A 19 1.38 -14.25 9.94
C THR A 19 0.01 -13.66 10.17
N ILE A 20 -0.02 -12.50 10.83
CA ILE A 20 -1.23 -11.70 11.05
C ILE A 20 -1.31 -10.67 9.92
N VAL A 21 -2.31 -10.83 9.06
CA VAL A 21 -2.58 -9.92 7.94
C VAL A 21 -3.61 -8.90 8.39
N VAL A 22 -3.27 -7.61 8.33
CA VAL A 22 -4.14 -6.52 8.75
C VAL A 22 -4.47 -5.63 7.57
N ALA A 23 -5.75 -5.52 7.24
CA ALA A 23 -6.24 -4.70 6.13
C ALA A 23 -7.54 -4.00 6.52
N ASN A 24 -7.99 -3.03 5.72
CA ASN A 24 -9.22 -2.29 6.03
C ASN A 24 -10.46 -3.20 6.11
N HIS A 25 -10.56 -4.19 5.22
CA HIS A 25 -11.66 -5.14 5.18
C HIS A 25 -11.16 -6.58 5.30
N LEU A 26 -11.93 -7.41 5.99
CA LEU A 26 -11.73 -8.85 5.99
C LEU A 26 -12.03 -9.43 4.59
N PRO A 27 -11.37 -10.53 4.18
CA PRO A 27 -11.71 -11.29 2.99
C PRO A 27 -12.99 -12.13 3.17
N ILE A 28 -14.03 -11.56 3.79
CA ILE A 28 -15.28 -12.23 4.16
C ILE A 28 -16.47 -11.44 3.63
N ARG A 29 -17.43 -12.14 3.04
CA ARG A 29 -18.78 -11.66 2.77
C ARG A 29 -19.66 -12.09 3.94
N ALA A 30 -20.17 -11.11 4.68
CA ALA A 30 -21.14 -11.32 5.74
C ALA A 30 -22.55 -11.13 5.16
N HIS A 31 -23.45 -12.04 5.48
CA HIS A 31 -24.85 -11.95 5.10
C HIS A 31 -25.68 -11.75 6.35
N ARG A 32 -26.40 -10.62 6.37
CA ARG A 32 -27.28 -10.29 7.48
C ARG A 32 -28.45 -11.29 7.53
N PRO A 33 -28.79 -11.84 8.71
CA PRO A 33 -29.92 -12.75 8.86
C PRO A 33 -31.24 -12.06 8.50
N ALA A 34 -32.19 -12.84 7.96
CA ALA A 34 -33.50 -12.31 7.53
C ALA A 34 -34.44 -12.02 8.71
N SER A 35 -34.21 -12.70 9.84
CA SER A 35 -34.89 -12.51 11.11
C SER A 35 -33.86 -12.34 12.23
N PRO A 36 -34.12 -11.55 13.30
CA PRO A 36 -33.23 -11.42 14.46
C PRO A 36 -32.91 -12.74 15.18
N GLU A 37 -33.69 -13.80 14.95
CA GLU A 37 -33.50 -15.13 15.55
C GLU A 37 -32.53 -16.03 14.75
N GLU A 38 -32.19 -15.65 13.50
CA GLU A 38 -31.25 -16.41 12.66
C GLU A 38 -29.81 -15.94 12.88
N PRO A 39 -28.82 -16.85 12.85
CA PRO A 39 -27.42 -16.48 12.98
C PRO A 39 -26.90 -15.81 11.70
N TRP A 40 -25.89 -14.95 11.84
CA TRP A 40 -25.12 -14.44 10.72
C TRP A 40 -24.49 -15.58 9.92
N THR A 41 -24.51 -15.46 8.59
CA THR A 41 -23.79 -16.39 7.72
C THR A 41 -22.62 -15.68 7.05
N PHE A 42 -21.53 -16.42 6.90
CA PHE A 42 -20.28 -15.90 6.35
C PHE A 42 -19.82 -16.79 5.21
N SER A 43 -19.18 -16.18 4.22
CA SER A 43 -18.47 -16.87 3.16
C SER A 43 -17.19 -16.13 2.81
N TRP A 44 -16.20 -16.82 2.24
CA TRP A 44 -14.99 -16.17 1.77
C TRP A 44 -15.29 -15.25 0.59
N ASP A 45 -14.70 -14.04 0.61
CA ASP A 45 -14.69 -13.16 -0.55
C ASP A 45 -13.63 -13.67 -1.54
N GLU A 46 -14.06 -14.51 -2.48
CA GLU A 46 -13.18 -15.15 -3.46
C GLU A 46 -12.54 -14.14 -4.44
N ASP A 47 -13.04 -12.91 -4.54
CA ASP A 47 -12.40 -11.81 -5.31
C ASP A 47 -11.30 -11.08 -4.48
N SER A 48 -11.14 -11.39 -3.20
CA SER A 48 -10.19 -10.68 -2.33
C SER A 48 -8.75 -11.15 -2.54
N LEU A 49 -7.86 -10.20 -2.82
CA LEU A 49 -6.41 -10.45 -2.86
C LEU A 49 -5.90 -11.15 -1.59
N LEU A 50 -6.46 -10.79 -0.42
CA LEU A 50 -6.04 -11.38 0.86
C LEU A 50 -6.46 -12.85 0.98
N ARG A 51 -7.55 -13.25 0.33
CA ARG A 51 -7.92 -14.67 0.23
C ARG A 51 -6.94 -15.43 -0.65
N HIS A 52 -6.53 -14.83 -1.76
CA HIS A 52 -5.58 -15.42 -2.69
C HIS A 52 -4.19 -15.62 -2.08
N LEU A 53 -3.76 -14.71 -1.19
CA LEU A 53 -2.54 -14.87 -0.38
C LEU A 53 -2.50 -16.22 0.34
N GLN A 54 -3.60 -16.59 1.01
CA GLN A 54 -3.68 -17.85 1.74
C GLN A 54 -3.56 -19.05 0.82
N LYS A 55 -4.32 -19.05 -0.29
CA LYS A 55 -4.42 -20.19 -1.19
C LYS A 55 -3.14 -20.42 -1.99
N SER A 56 -2.43 -19.34 -2.32
CA SER A 56 -1.20 -19.36 -3.11
C SER A 56 0.08 -19.55 -2.30
N SER A 57 0.00 -19.48 -0.96
CA SER A 57 1.13 -19.74 -0.09
C SER A 57 1.57 -21.20 -0.23
N SER A 58 2.72 -21.41 -0.87
CA SER A 58 3.28 -22.73 -1.19
C SER A 58 3.74 -23.50 0.05
N SER A 59 3.71 -22.87 1.23
CA SER A 59 4.04 -23.49 2.51
C SER A 59 2.76 -23.87 3.25
N PRO A 60 2.33 -25.16 3.22
CA PRO A 60 1.24 -25.67 4.05
C PRO A 60 1.50 -25.56 5.57
N SER A 61 2.64 -24.97 5.97
CA SER A 61 3.08 -24.76 7.34
C SER A 61 2.84 -23.36 7.88
N MET A 62 2.50 -22.34 7.07
CA MET A 62 2.27 -20.99 7.57
C MET A 62 0.78 -20.74 7.87
N GLU A 63 0.49 -20.36 9.11
CA GLU A 63 -0.85 -20.02 9.55
C GLU A 63 -1.13 -18.54 9.33
N PHE A 64 -2.30 -18.20 8.79
CA PHE A 64 -2.73 -16.82 8.57
C PHE A 64 -3.91 -16.48 9.47
N ILE A 65 -3.82 -15.34 10.15
CA ILE A 65 -4.94 -14.70 10.86
C ILE A 65 -5.22 -13.36 10.19
N TYR A 66 -6.49 -13.09 9.88
CA TYR A 66 -6.90 -11.85 9.22
C TYR A 66 -7.57 -10.90 10.21
N ILE A 67 -7.17 -9.62 10.20
CA ILE A 67 -7.81 -8.55 10.97
C ILE A 67 -8.32 -7.50 10.01
N GLY A 68 -9.60 -7.13 10.14
CA GLY A 68 -10.30 -6.28 9.18
C GLY A 68 -11.69 -5.85 9.67
N CYS A 69 -12.28 -4.81 9.08
CA CYS A 69 -13.71 -4.53 9.23
C CYS A 69 -14.53 -5.47 8.34
N LEU A 70 -15.75 -5.82 8.77
CA LEU A 70 -16.77 -6.32 7.85
C LEU A 70 -17.31 -5.17 7.00
N ARG A 71 -17.89 -5.51 5.84
CA ARG A 71 -18.57 -4.52 4.98
C ARG A 71 -19.96 -4.14 5.52
N GLU A 72 -20.59 -5.07 6.24
CA GLU A 72 -21.89 -4.89 6.89
C GLU A 72 -21.71 -4.31 8.30
N ASP A 73 -22.69 -3.51 8.75
CA ASP A 73 -22.75 -2.98 10.10
C ASP A 73 -23.34 -4.04 11.05
N VAL A 74 -22.58 -4.42 12.08
CA VAL A 74 -22.96 -5.45 13.05
C VAL A 74 -23.39 -4.77 14.35
N PRO A 75 -24.65 -4.97 14.80
CA PRO A 75 -25.13 -4.40 16.05
C PRO A 75 -24.27 -4.81 17.24
N VAL A 76 -24.02 -3.87 18.16
CA VAL A 76 -23.17 -4.08 19.35
C VAL A 76 -23.50 -5.36 20.14
N PRO A 77 -24.78 -5.72 20.40
CA PRO A 77 -25.11 -6.95 21.13
C PRO A 77 -24.69 -8.25 20.44
N GLU A 78 -24.49 -8.21 19.12
CA GLU A 78 -24.17 -9.37 18.28
C GLU A 78 -22.66 -9.50 17.99
N GLN A 79 -21.88 -8.46 18.30
CA GLN A 79 -20.46 -8.37 17.92
C GLN A 79 -19.60 -9.50 18.49
N ASP A 80 -19.82 -9.90 19.74
CA ASP A 80 -19.04 -10.99 20.37
C ASP A 80 -19.32 -12.34 19.70
N ALA A 81 -20.58 -12.64 19.42
CA ALA A 81 -20.98 -13.88 18.74
C ALA A 81 -20.42 -13.94 17.30
N VAL A 82 -20.47 -12.81 16.58
CA VAL A 82 -19.90 -12.69 15.24
C VAL A 82 -18.37 -12.83 15.28
N ALA A 83 -17.70 -12.19 16.23
CA ALA A 83 -16.25 -12.30 16.38
C ALA A 83 -15.79 -13.73 16.66
N GLN A 84 -16.50 -14.44 17.55
CA GLN A 84 -16.21 -15.83 17.85
C GLN A 84 -16.42 -16.73 16.63
N ALA A 85 -17.55 -16.58 15.92
CA ALA A 85 -17.84 -17.36 14.72
C ALA A 85 -16.78 -17.16 13.60
N LEU A 86 -16.33 -15.92 13.40
CA LEU A 86 -15.29 -15.58 12.42
C LEU A 86 -13.91 -16.12 12.83
N LEU A 87 -13.57 -16.09 14.12
CA LEU A 87 -12.31 -16.64 14.58
C LEU A 87 -12.28 -18.15 14.40
N ASP A 88 -13.32 -18.86 14.88
CA ASP A 88 -13.35 -20.32 14.87
C ASP A 88 -13.44 -20.93 13.47
N SER A 89 -14.21 -20.30 12.58
CA SER A 89 -14.48 -20.86 11.24
C SER A 89 -13.55 -20.31 10.16
N TYR A 90 -12.97 -19.12 10.36
CA TYR A 90 -12.27 -18.39 9.31
C TYR A 90 -10.90 -17.83 9.73
N ASN A 91 -10.45 -18.01 10.99
CA ASN A 91 -9.26 -17.32 11.52
C ASN A 91 -9.29 -15.80 11.27
N CYS A 92 -10.48 -15.21 11.34
CA CYS A 92 -10.72 -13.81 11.10
C CYS A 92 -11.13 -13.10 12.39
N VAL A 93 -10.51 -11.97 12.68
CA VAL A 93 -10.80 -11.13 13.86
C VAL A 93 -11.40 -9.81 13.36
N PRO A 94 -12.69 -9.56 13.57
CA PRO A 94 -13.32 -8.34 13.12
C PRO A 94 -12.90 -7.14 13.97
N ALA A 95 -12.58 -6.04 13.31
CA ALA A 95 -12.43 -4.72 13.90
C ALA A 95 -13.74 -3.95 13.77
N PHE A 96 -14.55 -3.94 14.83
CA PHE A 96 -15.79 -3.15 14.86
C PHE A 96 -15.48 -1.68 15.16
N LEU A 97 -15.88 -0.80 14.24
CA LEU A 97 -15.72 0.65 14.40
C LEU A 97 -17.08 1.28 14.68
N PRO A 98 -17.18 2.25 15.62
CA PRO A 98 -18.40 3.05 15.76
C PRO A 98 -18.76 3.71 14.42
N ALA A 99 -20.04 3.75 14.06
CA ALA A 99 -20.49 4.20 12.74
C ALA A 99 -19.96 5.59 12.33
N ASP A 100 -19.96 6.57 13.24
CA ASP A 100 -19.40 7.91 12.99
C ASP A 100 -17.88 7.85 12.73
N THR A 101 -17.14 7.07 13.53
CA THR A 101 -15.70 6.84 13.33
C THR A 101 -15.46 6.17 11.98
N ALA A 102 -16.20 5.11 11.64
CA ALA A 102 -16.06 4.39 10.38
C ALA A 102 -16.29 5.30 9.17
N ALA A 103 -17.35 6.11 9.18
CA ALA A 103 -17.67 7.04 8.12
C ALA A 103 -16.58 8.13 7.96
N ARG A 104 -16.16 8.78 9.06
CA ARG A 104 -15.12 9.83 9.03
C ARG A 104 -13.74 9.29 8.66
N TYR A 105 -13.41 8.09 9.10
CA TYR A 105 -12.17 7.40 8.77
C TYR A 105 -12.13 7.00 7.29
N TYR A 106 -13.12 6.22 6.83
CA TYR A 106 -13.09 5.62 5.51
C TYR A 106 -13.54 6.59 4.42
N HIS A 107 -14.77 7.13 4.51
CA HIS A 107 -15.27 8.06 3.50
C HIS A 107 -14.61 9.43 3.61
N GLY A 108 -14.40 9.93 4.83
CA GLY A 108 -13.72 11.20 5.06
C GLY A 108 -12.21 11.13 4.77
N PHE A 109 -11.41 10.71 5.74
CA PHE A 109 -9.96 10.82 5.61
C PHE A 109 -9.35 9.95 4.49
N CYS A 110 -9.76 8.69 4.38
CA CYS A 110 -9.21 7.78 3.38
C CYS A 110 -9.64 8.14 1.96
N LYS A 111 -10.96 8.29 1.69
CA LYS A 111 -11.48 8.51 0.34
C LYS A 111 -11.56 9.96 -0.11
N GLN A 112 -11.74 10.94 0.79
CA GLN A 112 -11.76 12.36 0.40
C GLN A 112 -10.38 13.04 0.50
N HIS A 113 -9.45 12.55 1.33
CA HIS A 113 -8.12 13.17 1.45
C HIS A 113 -6.97 12.31 0.91
N LEU A 114 -6.76 11.10 1.44
CA LEU A 114 -5.60 10.29 1.04
C LEU A 114 -5.70 9.80 -0.41
N TRP A 115 -6.86 9.29 -0.81
CA TRP A 115 -7.06 8.74 -2.16
C TRP A 115 -6.83 9.79 -3.25
N PRO A 116 -7.48 10.98 -3.24
CA PRO A 116 -7.21 12.01 -4.24
C PRO A 116 -5.76 12.47 -4.24
N LEU A 117 -5.18 12.70 -3.06
CA LEU A 117 -3.80 13.16 -2.95
C LEU A 117 -2.79 12.16 -3.54
N PHE A 118 -2.97 10.87 -3.24
CA PHE A 118 -2.08 9.81 -3.75
C PHE A 118 -2.22 9.65 -5.27
N HIS A 119 -3.37 10.06 -5.82
CA HIS A 119 -3.68 10.09 -7.25
C HIS A 119 -3.47 11.49 -7.88
N TYR A 120 -2.73 12.39 -7.22
CA TYR A 120 -2.28 13.69 -7.74
C TYR A 120 -3.39 14.74 -7.91
N MET A 121 -4.54 14.51 -7.29
CA MET A 121 -5.56 15.54 -7.15
C MET A 121 -5.27 16.39 -5.91
N LEU A 122 -4.87 17.64 -6.14
CA LEU A 122 -4.64 18.61 -5.08
C LEU A 122 -5.95 19.23 -4.58
N PRO A 123 -6.04 19.56 -3.28
CA PRO A 123 -7.23 20.19 -2.71
C PRO A 123 -7.28 21.69 -3.05
N LEU A 124 -7.49 22.01 -4.34
CA LEU A 124 -7.47 23.39 -4.85
C LEU A 124 -8.75 24.17 -4.49
N SER A 125 -9.86 23.48 -4.28
CA SER A 125 -11.15 24.06 -3.90
C SER A 125 -11.86 23.16 -2.88
N PRO A 126 -12.92 23.63 -2.19
CA PRO A 126 -13.73 22.77 -1.33
C PRO A 126 -14.34 21.56 -2.05
N ASP A 127 -14.63 21.72 -3.35
CA ASP A 127 -15.23 20.66 -4.18
C ASP A 127 -14.17 19.71 -4.78
N LEU A 128 -12.92 20.14 -4.96
CA LEU A 128 -11.81 19.31 -5.47
C LEU A 128 -10.90 18.90 -4.32
N GLY A 129 -10.96 17.64 -3.87
CA GLY A 129 -10.01 17.06 -2.88
C GLY A 129 -10.18 17.48 -1.41
N GLY A 130 -11.05 18.45 -1.10
CA GLY A 130 -11.45 18.85 0.26
C GLY A 130 -10.34 19.51 1.11
N ARG A 131 -10.68 20.52 1.91
CA ARG A 131 -9.72 21.11 2.86
C ARG A 131 -9.42 20.12 4.00
N PHE A 132 -8.19 20.09 4.48
CA PHE A 132 -7.80 19.23 5.60
C PHE A 132 -8.68 19.44 6.84
N ASP A 133 -9.32 18.37 7.29
CA ASP A 133 -10.11 18.35 8.52
C ASP A 133 -9.40 17.55 9.63
N ARG A 134 -9.16 18.22 10.76
CA ARG A 134 -8.52 17.63 11.94
C ARG A 134 -9.37 16.52 12.56
N LEU A 135 -10.70 16.62 12.52
CA LEU A 135 -11.61 15.62 13.06
C LEU A 135 -11.55 14.32 12.25
N LEU A 136 -11.44 14.43 10.92
CA LEU A 136 -11.23 13.27 10.05
C LEU A 136 -9.89 12.58 10.34
N TRP A 137 -8.83 13.36 10.56
CA TRP A 137 -7.55 12.81 11.00
C TRP A 137 -7.64 12.10 12.36
N GLN A 138 -8.35 12.69 13.33
CA GLN A 138 -8.58 12.04 14.63
C GLN A 138 -9.35 10.73 14.50
N ALA A 139 -10.39 10.69 13.66
CA ALA A 139 -11.11 9.46 13.35
C ALA A 139 -10.19 8.40 12.70
N TYR A 140 -9.29 8.80 11.80
CA TYR A 140 -8.31 7.92 11.19
C TYR A 140 -7.35 7.29 12.21
N VAL A 141 -6.82 8.12 13.11
CA VAL A 141 -5.94 7.65 14.20
C VAL A 141 -6.71 6.74 15.18
N SER A 142 -7.95 7.09 15.52
CA SER A 142 -8.81 6.28 16.39
C SER A 142 -9.15 4.93 15.77
N ALA A 143 -9.50 4.88 14.49
CA ALA A 143 -9.75 3.63 13.78
C ALA A 143 -8.49 2.75 13.80
N ASN A 144 -7.33 3.29 13.41
CA ASN A 144 -6.06 2.56 13.44
C ASN A 144 -5.69 2.04 14.84
N LYS A 145 -6.10 2.74 15.91
CA LYS A 145 -5.93 2.25 17.27
C LYS A 145 -6.80 1.02 17.55
N VAL A 146 -8.05 1.00 17.12
CA VAL A 146 -8.92 -0.19 17.23
C VAL A 146 -8.31 -1.39 16.49
N PHE A 147 -7.78 -1.18 15.28
CA PHE A 147 -7.03 -2.22 14.56
C PHE A 147 -5.81 -2.70 15.35
N ALA A 148 -5.06 -1.79 15.97
CA ALA A 148 -3.93 -2.16 16.82
C ALA A 148 -4.38 -3.03 17.99
N ASP A 149 -5.45 -2.63 18.69
CA ASP A 149 -6.00 -3.37 19.82
C ASP A 149 -6.39 -4.80 19.40
N LYS A 150 -6.98 -4.99 18.21
CA LYS A 150 -7.28 -6.33 17.65
C LYS A 150 -6.05 -7.17 17.33
N VAL A 151 -4.96 -6.56 16.87
CA VAL A 151 -3.68 -7.29 16.71
C VAL A 151 -3.16 -7.75 18.06
N LEU A 152 -3.24 -6.88 19.08
CA LEU A 152 -2.75 -7.17 20.43
C LEU A 152 -3.51 -8.29 21.14
N GLU A 153 -4.77 -8.55 20.75
CA GLU A 153 -5.59 -9.65 21.29
C GLU A 153 -5.06 -11.04 20.87
N VAL A 154 -4.42 -11.16 19.70
CA VAL A 154 -4.07 -12.47 19.12
C VAL A 154 -2.58 -12.71 18.91
N ILE A 155 -1.75 -11.67 18.94
CA ILE A 155 -0.33 -11.76 18.59
C ILE A 155 0.53 -12.42 19.67
N ASN A 156 1.42 -13.31 19.24
CA ASN A 156 2.64 -13.69 19.95
C ASN A 156 3.80 -12.82 19.42
N PRO A 157 4.26 -11.81 20.18
CA PRO A 157 5.17 -10.77 19.67
C PRO A 157 6.60 -11.26 19.37
N ASP A 158 6.99 -12.43 19.90
CA ASP A 158 8.33 -12.99 19.69
C ASP A 158 8.41 -13.83 18.40
N ASP A 159 7.31 -14.49 18.04
CA ASP A 159 7.26 -15.45 16.93
C ASP A 159 6.55 -14.90 15.70
N ASP A 160 5.42 -14.22 15.88
CA ASP A 160 4.54 -13.85 14.77
C ASP A 160 5.09 -12.72 13.90
N PHE A 161 4.68 -12.76 12.64
CA PHE A 161 4.82 -11.63 11.71
C PHE A 161 3.51 -10.87 11.63
N VAL A 162 3.58 -9.54 11.54
CA VAL A 162 2.41 -8.71 11.22
C VAL A 162 2.64 -8.05 9.87
N TRP A 163 1.71 -8.24 8.96
CA TRP A 163 1.72 -7.65 7.62
C TRP A 163 0.53 -6.71 7.45
N VAL A 164 0.81 -5.41 7.44
CA VAL A 164 -0.18 -4.34 7.31
C VAL A 164 -0.35 -3.93 5.85
N HIS A 165 -1.60 -3.80 5.40
CA HIS A 165 -1.92 -3.46 4.02
C HIS A 165 -2.59 -2.09 3.88
N ASP A 166 -2.01 -1.32 2.96
CA ASP A 166 -2.57 -0.16 2.29
C ASP A 166 -2.71 1.15 3.10
N TYR A 167 -3.07 2.23 2.39
CA TYR A 167 -3.11 3.60 2.91
C TYR A 167 -4.10 3.83 4.06
N HIS A 168 -5.02 2.91 4.28
CA HIS A 168 -5.99 2.92 5.37
C HIS A 168 -5.31 2.79 6.75
N LEU A 169 -4.19 2.06 6.81
CA LEU A 169 -3.56 1.63 8.07
C LEU A 169 -2.11 2.13 8.24
N MET A 170 -1.78 3.30 7.69
CA MET A 170 -0.39 3.81 7.68
C MET A 170 0.13 4.18 9.07
N VAL A 171 -0.74 4.46 10.05
CA VAL A 171 -0.31 4.79 11.43
C VAL A 171 -0.24 3.58 12.35
N LEU A 172 -0.86 2.46 11.96
CA LEU A 172 -0.89 1.20 12.71
C LEU A 172 0.51 0.72 13.17
N PRO A 173 1.58 0.76 12.33
CA PRO A 173 2.90 0.29 12.76
C PRO A 173 3.44 1.01 14.01
N THR A 174 3.08 2.29 14.21
CA THR A 174 3.49 3.06 15.41
C THR A 174 2.85 2.50 16.67
N PHE A 175 1.55 2.18 16.62
CA PHE A 175 0.83 1.65 17.78
C PHE A 175 1.40 0.29 18.19
N LEU A 176 1.67 -0.58 17.21
CA LEU A 176 2.23 -1.89 17.45
C LEU A 176 3.66 -1.82 18.02
N ARG A 177 4.55 -1.01 17.42
CA ARG A 177 5.92 -0.83 17.93
C ARG A 177 5.96 -0.19 19.31
N LYS A 178 5.00 0.68 19.64
CA LYS A 178 4.89 1.27 20.98
C LYS A 178 4.59 0.21 22.04
N ARG A 179 3.81 -0.82 21.70
CA ARG A 179 3.51 -1.92 22.62
C ARG A 179 4.63 -2.94 22.67
N PHE A 180 5.19 -3.29 21.51
CA PHE A 180 6.24 -4.29 21.35
C PHE A 180 7.37 -3.74 20.49
N ASN A 181 8.46 -3.27 21.11
CA ASN A 181 9.56 -2.62 20.39
C ASN A 181 10.28 -3.53 19.37
N ARG A 182 10.10 -4.86 19.44
CA ARG A 182 10.75 -5.89 18.60
C ARG A 182 9.80 -6.65 17.67
N ILE A 183 8.53 -6.25 17.62
CA ILE A 183 7.53 -6.87 16.73
C ILE A 183 8.00 -6.86 15.27
N LYS A 184 7.83 -7.98 14.57
CA LYS A 184 8.22 -8.18 13.18
C LYS A 184 7.15 -7.59 12.26
N LEU A 185 7.43 -6.45 11.60
CA LEU A 185 6.42 -5.67 10.89
C LEU A 185 6.72 -5.46 9.41
N GLY A 186 5.84 -5.93 8.55
CA GLY A 186 5.76 -5.56 7.14
C GLY A 186 4.63 -4.56 6.89
N PHE A 187 4.84 -3.63 5.97
CA PHE A 187 3.78 -2.78 5.41
C PHE A 187 3.83 -2.86 3.89
N PHE A 188 2.69 -2.96 3.22
CA PHE A 188 2.63 -2.91 1.75
C PHE A 188 1.59 -1.88 1.29
N LEU A 189 2.00 -0.93 0.44
CA LEU A 189 1.10 0.08 -0.14
C LEU A 189 0.59 -0.37 -1.51
N HIS A 190 -0.74 -0.49 -1.65
CA HIS A 190 -1.38 -0.90 -2.91
C HIS A 190 -1.74 0.29 -3.81
N SER A 191 -1.99 1.46 -3.20
CA SER A 191 -2.15 2.73 -3.90
C SER A 191 -0.80 3.29 -4.42
N PRO A 192 -0.79 4.21 -5.40
CA PRO A 192 0.41 4.98 -5.73
C PRO A 192 0.94 5.74 -4.51
N PHE A 193 2.25 6.02 -4.50
CA PHE A 193 2.82 6.98 -3.55
C PHE A 193 3.17 8.29 -4.28
N PRO A 194 2.72 9.46 -3.80
CA PRO A 194 2.88 10.69 -4.54
C PRO A 194 4.26 11.31 -4.42
N SER A 195 4.64 12.11 -5.43
CA SER A 195 5.90 12.85 -5.40
C SER A 195 5.94 13.79 -4.20
N SER A 196 7.13 14.18 -3.75
CA SER A 196 7.26 15.04 -2.56
C SER A 196 6.58 16.39 -2.71
N GLU A 197 6.44 16.90 -3.94
CA GLU A 197 5.78 18.17 -4.23
C GLU A 197 4.27 18.10 -3.98
N ILE A 198 3.65 16.95 -4.25
CA ILE A 198 2.25 16.68 -3.94
C ILE A 198 2.12 16.30 -2.47
N TYR A 199 2.93 15.35 -1.99
CA TYR A 199 2.87 14.83 -0.63
C TYR A 199 3.04 15.91 0.45
N LYS A 200 3.87 16.95 0.20
CA LYS A 200 4.10 18.04 1.17
C LYS A 200 2.87 18.87 1.48
N THR A 201 1.84 18.81 0.63
CA THR A 201 0.57 19.51 0.86
C THR A 201 -0.24 18.88 2.00
N LEU A 202 0.02 17.61 2.34
CA LEU A 202 -0.61 16.93 3.47
C LEU A 202 -0.14 17.51 4.80
N PRO A 203 -1.04 18.02 5.67
CA PRO A 203 -0.63 18.62 6.94
C PRO A 203 -0.02 17.62 7.93
N VAL A 204 -0.39 16.34 7.86
CA VAL A 204 0.07 15.25 8.74
C VAL A 204 1.13 14.35 8.09
N ARG A 205 1.85 14.90 7.09
CA ARG A 205 2.86 14.20 6.28
C ARG A 205 3.98 13.58 7.10
N GLU A 206 4.48 14.28 8.12
CA GLU A 206 5.59 13.77 8.93
C GLU A 206 5.14 12.62 9.82
N GLU A 207 3.94 12.73 10.42
CA GLU A 207 3.35 11.69 11.25
C GLU A 207 3.18 10.39 10.46
N LEU A 208 2.69 10.47 9.22
CA LEU A 208 2.50 9.30 8.36
C LEU A 208 3.82 8.68 7.92
N LEU A 209 4.81 9.48 7.49
CA LEU A 209 6.13 8.94 7.13
C LEU A 209 6.81 8.27 8.32
N ARG A 210 6.83 8.94 9.48
CA ARG A 210 7.43 8.38 10.71
C ARG A 210 6.70 7.12 11.17
N ALA A 211 5.38 7.05 10.95
CA ALA A 211 4.64 5.86 11.27
C ALA A 211 4.99 4.67 10.37
N LEU A 212 5.10 4.88 9.06
CA LEU A 212 5.57 3.83 8.15
C LEU A 212 6.99 3.36 8.50
N LEU A 213 7.88 4.27 8.90
CA LEU A 213 9.25 3.94 9.33
C LEU A 213 9.32 3.14 10.64
N ASN A 214 8.19 2.88 11.31
CA ASN A 214 8.14 1.90 12.40
C ASN A 214 8.10 0.45 11.89
N SER A 215 7.80 0.21 10.61
CA SER A 215 7.90 -1.11 9.95
C SER A 215 9.35 -1.52 9.67
N ASP A 216 9.59 -2.82 9.53
CA ASP A 216 10.89 -3.38 9.13
C ASP A 216 11.03 -3.45 7.62
N LEU A 217 9.95 -3.84 6.93
CA LEU A 217 9.88 -3.91 5.48
C LEU A 217 8.71 -3.08 4.97
N ILE A 218 8.95 -2.21 3.99
CA ILE A 218 7.92 -1.42 3.30
C ILE A 218 7.90 -1.80 1.82
N GLY A 219 6.75 -2.25 1.33
CA GLY A 219 6.53 -2.69 -0.05
C GLY A 219 5.78 -1.68 -0.89
N PHE A 220 6.19 -1.56 -2.16
CA PHE A 220 5.50 -0.79 -3.20
C PHE A 220 5.41 -1.59 -4.50
N HIS A 221 4.44 -1.28 -5.36
CA HIS A 221 4.28 -1.95 -6.65
C HIS A 221 5.36 -1.60 -7.67
N THR A 222 5.77 -0.33 -7.75
CA THR A 222 6.73 0.15 -8.75
C THR A 222 7.92 0.86 -8.09
N PHE A 223 9.03 0.94 -8.84
CA PHE A 223 10.19 1.69 -8.39
C PHE A 223 9.88 3.19 -8.23
N ASP A 224 8.99 3.76 -9.05
CA ASP A 224 8.61 5.16 -8.94
C ASP A 224 7.91 5.48 -7.62
N TYR A 225 6.99 4.62 -7.17
CA TYR A 225 6.30 4.81 -5.90
C TYR A 225 7.29 4.73 -4.73
N ALA A 226 8.18 3.73 -4.74
CA ALA A 226 9.26 3.61 -3.76
C ALA A 226 10.19 4.83 -3.77
N ARG A 227 10.62 5.28 -4.94
CA ARG A 227 11.49 6.46 -5.12
C ARG A 227 10.83 7.73 -4.59
N HIS A 228 9.52 7.90 -4.79
CA HIS A 228 8.79 9.03 -4.23
C HIS A 228 8.71 8.99 -2.71
N PHE A 229 8.48 7.82 -2.11
CA PHE A 229 8.54 7.63 -0.66
C PHE A 229 9.92 7.99 -0.10
N LEU A 230 10.98 7.44 -0.69
CA LEU A 230 12.37 7.71 -0.30
C LEU A 230 12.71 9.20 -0.43
N SER A 231 12.24 9.86 -1.49
CA SER A 231 12.40 11.31 -1.68
C SER A 231 11.68 12.11 -0.59
N CYS A 232 10.49 11.69 -0.16
CA CYS A 232 9.77 12.32 0.95
C CYS A 232 10.51 12.13 2.28
N CYS A 233 11.03 10.93 2.56
CA CYS A 233 11.88 10.69 3.74
C CYS A 233 13.14 11.56 3.72
N GLY A 234 13.83 11.67 2.60
CA GLY A 234 15.03 12.51 2.47
C GLY A 234 14.72 14.00 2.64
N ARG A 235 13.69 14.51 1.97
CA ARG A 235 13.35 15.95 1.97
C ARG A 235 12.70 16.42 3.26
N MET A 236 11.84 15.61 3.88
CA MET A 236 11.04 16.01 5.05
C MET A 236 11.66 15.57 6.37
N LEU A 237 12.38 14.45 6.38
CA LEU A 237 12.95 13.87 7.60
C LEU A 237 14.48 13.90 7.63
N GLY A 238 15.13 14.31 6.54
CA GLY A 238 16.59 14.32 6.43
C GLY A 238 17.20 12.91 6.38
N LEU A 239 16.42 11.90 5.97
CA LEU A 239 16.84 10.50 5.97
C LEU A 239 17.32 10.08 4.57
N PRO A 240 18.64 9.94 4.34
CA PRO A 240 19.14 9.38 3.10
C PRO A 240 18.80 7.88 3.02
N TYR A 241 18.63 7.38 1.81
CA TYR A 241 18.54 5.94 1.56
C TYR A 241 19.86 5.43 0.98
N GLU A 242 20.15 4.17 1.25
CA GLU A 242 21.36 3.48 0.80
C GLU A 242 21.00 2.16 0.13
N SER A 243 21.85 1.68 -0.77
CA SER A 243 21.77 0.31 -1.27
C SER A 243 22.73 -0.58 -0.48
N LYS A 244 22.20 -1.56 0.25
CA LYS A 244 23.00 -2.56 0.98
C LYS A 244 22.73 -3.94 0.41
N ARG A 245 23.76 -4.56 -0.16
CA ARG A 245 23.69 -5.91 -0.75
C ARG A 245 22.54 -6.07 -1.77
N GLY A 246 22.30 -5.04 -2.59
CA GLY A 246 21.23 -5.03 -3.60
C GLY A 246 19.83 -4.66 -3.07
N HIS A 247 19.68 -4.40 -1.76
CA HIS A 247 18.43 -3.94 -1.18
C HIS A 247 18.48 -2.44 -0.88
N ILE A 248 17.37 -1.74 -1.14
CA ILE A 248 17.23 -0.33 -0.79
C ILE A 248 16.82 -0.25 0.68
N CYS A 249 17.50 0.57 1.47
CA CYS A 249 17.24 0.67 2.90
C CYS A 249 17.43 2.10 3.43
N LEU A 250 16.76 2.40 4.54
CA LEU A 250 16.90 3.63 5.31
C LEU A 250 17.45 3.28 6.70
N GLU A 251 18.39 4.07 7.18
CA GLU A 251 18.81 4.05 8.58
C GLU A 251 17.84 4.93 9.39
N TYR A 252 17.22 4.36 10.41
CA TYR A 252 16.26 5.07 11.27
C TYR A 252 16.48 4.72 12.74
N TYR A 253 17.26 5.56 13.44
CA TYR A 253 17.55 5.43 14.87
C TYR A 253 18.19 4.08 15.26
N GLY A 254 19.17 3.66 14.49
CA GLY A 254 19.89 2.40 14.58
C GLY A 254 19.11 1.19 14.05
N ARG A 255 17.91 1.39 13.48
CA ARG A 255 17.18 0.35 12.74
C ARG A 255 17.45 0.49 11.24
N THR A 256 17.40 -0.63 10.55
CA THR A 256 17.38 -0.66 9.08
C THR A 256 15.94 -0.90 8.64
N VAL A 257 15.35 0.06 7.93
CA VAL A 257 14.04 -0.10 7.28
C VAL A 257 14.29 -0.44 5.83
N SER A 258 13.90 -1.65 5.42
CA SER A 258 14.09 -2.15 4.05
C SER A 258 12.93 -1.75 3.15
N ILE A 259 13.23 -1.46 1.89
CA ILE A 259 12.24 -1.15 0.85
C ILE A 259 12.20 -2.28 -0.18
N LYS A 260 11.01 -2.83 -0.41
CA LYS A 260 10.74 -3.84 -1.43
C LYS A 260 9.90 -3.23 -2.54
N ILE A 261 10.28 -3.54 -3.77
CA ILE A 261 9.48 -3.22 -4.96
C ILE A 261 9.04 -4.55 -5.54
N LEU A 262 7.73 -4.77 -5.58
CA LEU A 262 7.18 -6.01 -6.06
C LEU A 262 5.74 -5.80 -6.57
N PRO A 263 5.51 -5.88 -7.89
CA PRO A 263 4.15 -5.84 -8.43
C PRO A 263 3.37 -7.07 -7.94
N VAL A 264 2.12 -6.88 -7.54
CA VAL A 264 1.24 -8.00 -7.19
C VAL A 264 0.64 -8.60 -8.45
N GLY A 265 0.50 -9.93 -8.48
CA GLY A 265 -0.10 -10.69 -9.57
C GLY A 265 -1.56 -11.10 -9.31
N VAL A 266 -2.11 -11.86 -10.25
CA VAL A 266 -3.43 -12.50 -10.13
C VAL A 266 -3.32 -13.90 -9.54
N TYR A 267 -4.44 -14.49 -9.13
CA TYR A 267 -4.48 -15.88 -8.69
C TYR A 267 -4.83 -16.81 -9.87
N MET A 268 -3.80 -17.42 -10.46
CA MET A 268 -3.92 -18.22 -11.68
C MET A 268 -4.86 -19.42 -11.52
N GLU A 269 -4.79 -20.14 -10.41
CA GLU A 269 -5.60 -21.34 -10.19
C GLU A 269 -7.11 -21.03 -10.16
N GLN A 270 -7.49 -19.91 -9.55
CA GLN A 270 -8.90 -19.50 -9.51
C GLN A 270 -9.40 -19.08 -10.89
N LEU A 271 -8.61 -18.32 -11.66
CA LEU A 271 -8.96 -17.95 -13.03
C LEU A 271 -9.15 -19.21 -13.89
N ASN A 272 -8.24 -20.16 -13.79
CA ASN A 272 -8.35 -21.46 -14.49
C ASN A 272 -9.59 -22.25 -14.07
N ALA A 273 -9.91 -22.27 -12.76
CA ALA A 273 -11.11 -22.93 -12.25
C ALA A 273 -12.39 -22.28 -12.79
N VAL A 274 -12.45 -20.95 -12.83
CA VAL A 274 -13.61 -20.21 -13.33
C VAL A 274 -13.77 -20.36 -14.84
N LEU A 275 -12.68 -20.37 -15.61
CA LEU A 275 -12.69 -20.64 -17.05
C LEU A 275 -13.24 -22.04 -17.38
N ALA A 276 -13.14 -23.00 -16.47
CA ALA A 276 -13.61 -24.37 -16.64
C ALA A 276 -15.07 -24.59 -16.18
N LEU A 277 -15.75 -23.55 -15.68
CA LEU A 277 -17.14 -23.65 -15.24
C LEU A 277 -18.11 -23.73 -16.43
N PRO A 278 -19.12 -24.62 -16.38
CA PRO A 278 -20.19 -24.67 -17.39
C PRO A 278 -20.92 -23.33 -17.56
N GLU A 279 -21.08 -22.56 -16.48
CA GLU A 279 -21.70 -21.23 -16.48
C GLU A 279 -20.86 -20.23 -17.31
N THR A 280 -19.53 -20.32 -17.23
CA THR A 280 -18.63 -19.51 -18.06
C THR A 280 -18.76 -19.91 -19.52
N GLU A 281 -18.76 -21.21 -19.83
CA GLU A 281 -18.93 -21.72 -21.20
C GLU A 281 -20.26 -21.24 -21.82
N ALA A 282 -21.36 -21.37 -21.09
CA ALA A 282 -22.68 -20.92 -21.52
C ALA A 282 -22.71 -19.41 -21.74
N LYS A 283 -22.13 -18.63 -20.82
CA LYS A 283 -22.09 -17.17 -20.95
C LYS A 283 -21.22 -16.72 -22.13
N VAL A 284 -20.08 -17.37 -22.37
CA VAL A 284 -19.25 -17.09 -23.55
C VAL A 284 -20.03 -17.36 -24.84
N ALA A 285 -20.76 -18.47 -24.93
CA ALA A 285 -21.58 -18.78 -26.10
C ALA A 285 -22.68 -17.71 -26.34
N GLU A 286 -23.38 -17.29 -25.28
CA GLU A 286 -24.38 -16.22 -25.32
C GLU A 286 -23.79 -14.89 -25.81
N LEU A 287 -22.63 -14.49 -25.27
CA LEU A 287 -21.98 -13.24 -25.65
C LEU A 287 -21.43 -13.28 -27.08
N MET A 288 -20.92 -14.44 -27.51
CA MET A 288 -20.50 -14.66 -28.89
C MET A 288 -21.67 -14.50 -29.86
N GLU A 289 -22.84 -15.07 -29.56
CA GLU A 289 -24.05 -14.88 -30.38
C GLU A 289 -24.49 -13.41 -30.41
N THR A 290 -24.52 -12.77 -29.24
CA THR A 290 -24.98 -11.38 -29.07
C THR A 290 -24.13 -10.37 -29.83
N TYR A 291 -22.80 -10.48 -29.71
CA TYR A 291 -21.87 -9.49 -30.28
C TYR A 291 -21.22 -9.97 -31.56
N THR A 292 -20.57 -11.14 -31.52
CA THR A 292 -19.71 -11.60 -32.62
C THR A 292 -20.47 -12.32 -33.74
N GLY A 293 -21.70 -12.79 -33.49
CA GLY A 293 -22.51 -13.53 -34.46
C GLY A 293 -22.76 -12.76 -35.76
N ASN A 294 -22.78 -11.44 -35.69
CA ASN A 294 -22.93 -10.53 -36.84
C ASN A 294 -21.58 -10.03 -37.41
N GLY A 295 -20.46 -10.67 -37.05
CA GLY A 295 -19.11 -10.29 -37.47
C GLY A 295 -18.54 -9.07 -36.75
N ARG A 296 -19.07 -8.71 -35.56
CA ARG A 296 -18.58 -7.57 -34.78
C ARG A 296 -17.41 -7.96 -33.89
N VAL A 297 -16.55 -6.99 -33.64
CA VAL A 297 -15.39 -7.08 -32.74
C VAL A 297 -15.72 -6.39 -31.42
N VAL A 298 -15.33 -7.01 -30.31
CA VAL A 298 -15.58 -6.50 -28.96
C VAL A 298 -14.30 -5.92 -28.36
N MET A 299 -14.37 -4.67 -27.93
CA MET A 299 -13.44 -4.05 -27.01
C MET A 299 -14.02 -4.05 -25.61
N LEU A 300 -13.18 -4.17 -24.59
CA LEU A 300 -13.61 -4.26 -23.21
C LEU A 300 -12.89 -3.26 -22.32
N GLY A 301 -13.66 -2.48 -21.57
CA GLY A 301 -13.22 -1.74 -20.40
C GLY A 301 -13.85 -2.31 -19.14
N VAL A 302 -13.07 -2.47 -18.07
CA VAL A 302 -13.58 -2.87 -16.75
C VAL A 302 -12.93 -1.97 -15.71
N ASP A 303 -13.73 -1.11 -15.09
CA ASP A 303 -13.22 -0.07 -14.20
C ASP A 303 -14.17 0.16 -13.03
N ASP A 304 -13.62 0.56 -11.88
CA ASP A 304 -14.45 1.13 -10.82
C ASP A 304 -14.99 2.50 -11.24
N MET A 305 -16.19 2.84 -10.80
CA MET A 305 -16.77 4.17 -11.00
C MET A 305 -16.01 5.21 -10.15
N ASP A 306 -14.89 5.68 -10.68
CA ASP A 306 -13.92 6.56 -10.04
C ASP A 306 -13.24 7.47 -11.07
N ILE A 307 -13.08 8.75 -10.72
CA ILE A 307 -12.46 9.80 -11.56
C ILE A 307 -11.08 9.41 -12.11
N PHE A 308 -10.30 8.61 -11.37
CA PHE A 308 -8.94 8.25 -11.76
C PHE A 308 -8.89 7.11 -12.78
N LYS A 309 -10.01 6.43 -13.04
CA LYS A 309 -10.07 5.31 -13.99
C LYS A 309 -10.22 5.75 -15.45
N GLY A 310 -10.47 7.04 -15.71
CA GLY A 310 -10.43 7.58 -17.08
C GLY A 310 -11.47 6.96 -18.01
N ILE A 311 -12.65 6.61 -17.48
CA ILE A 311 -13.77 6.06 -18.28
C ILE A 311 -14.20 7.08 -19.35
N SER A 312 -14.37 8.35 -18.98
CA SER A 312 -14.73 9.42 -19.92
C SER A 312 -13.69 9.56 -21.04
N LEU A 313 -12.39 9.49 -20.73
CA LEU A 313 -11.31 9.55 -21.74
C LEU A 313 -11.38 8.37 -22.72
N LYS A 314 -11.74 7.18 -22.23
CA LYS A 314 -11.94 6.00 -23.07
C LYS A 314 -13.11 6.17 -24.03
N LEU A 315 -14.22 6.72 -23.54
CA LEU A 315 -15.41 6.99 -24.34
C LEU A 315 -15.14 8.07 -25.40
N LEU A 316 -14.36 9.10 -25.07
CA LEU A 316 -13.91 10.10 -26.04
C LEU A 316 -13.05 9.46 -27.14
N ALA A 317 -12.13 8.57 -26.78
CA ALA A 317 -11.31 7.88 -27.77
C ALA A 317 -12.12 6.93 -28.66
N MET A 318 -13.14 6.27 -28.12
CA MET A 318 -14.08 5.46 -28.90
C MET A 318 -14.87 6.31 -29.90
N GLU A 319 -15.33 7.48 -29.47
CA GLU A 319 -16.00 8.43 -30.35
C GLU A 319 -15.07 8.92 -31.48
N GLU A 320 -13.85 9.32 -31.12
CA GLU A 320 -12.84 9.78 -32.09
C GLU A 320 -12.53 8.69 -33.13
N LEU A 321 -12.33 7.46 -32.67
CA LEU A 321 -12.11 6.28 -33.53
C LEU A 321 -13.26 6.11 -34.54
N LEU A 322 -14.52 6.15 -34.08
CA LEU A 322 -15.68 6.00 -34.96
C LEU A 322 -15.86 7.21 -35.90
N GLY A 323 -15.42 8.39 -35.47
CA GLY A 323 -15.35 9.59 -36.30
C GLY A 323 -14.38 9.44 -37.46
N GLN A 324 -13.13 9.08 -37.16
CA GLN A 324 -12.02 8.97 -38.10
C GLN A 324 -12.09 7.74 -39.01
N HIS A 325 -12.64 6.63 -38.51
CA HIS A 325 -12.69 5.34 -39.20
C HIS A 325 -14.13 4.83 -39.39
N PRO A 326 -14.87 5.35 -40.39
CA PRO A 326 -16.24 4.93 -40.67
C PRO A 326 -16.41 3.43 -40.93
N GLU A 327 -15.36 2.73 -41.35
CA GLU A 327 -15.34 1.28 -41.58
C GLU A 327 -15.59 0.44 -40.32
N TRP A 328 -15.36 1.01 -39.12
CA TRP A 328 -15.62 0.33 -37.85
C TRP A 328 -17.07 0.51 -37.36
N ARG A 329 -17.83 1.45 -37.93
CA ARG A 329 -19.24 1.66 -37.59
C ARG A 329 -20.06 0.41 -37.96
N GLY A 330 -20.86 -0.07 -37.03
CA GLY A 330 -21.63 -1.32 -37.17
C GLY A 330 -20.82 -2.60 -36.93
N ARG A 331 -19.49 -2.51 -36.86
CA ARG A 331 -18.57 -3.65 -36.68
C ARG A 331 -17.84 -3.65 -35.34
N LEU A 332 -17.70 -2.51 -34.68
CA LEU A 332 -16.98 -2.42 -33.40
C LEU A 332 -17.97 -2.12 -32.25
N VAL A 333 -17.81 -2.81 -31.13
CA VAL A 333 -18.56 -2.57 -29.90
C VAL A 333 -17.59 -2.42 -28.74
N LEU A 334 -17.71 -1.33 -27.98
CA LEU A 334 -17.06 -1.17 -26.69
C LEU A 334 -18.02 -1.57 -25.58
N VAL A 335 -17.71 -2.67 -24.89
CA VAL A 335 -18.39 -3.03 -23.63
C VAL A 335 -17.62 -2.38 -22.49
N GLN A 336 -18.25 -1.46 -21.77
CA GLN A 336 -17.70 -0.86 -20.56
C GLN A 336 -18.44 -1.42 -19.35
N VAL A 337 -17.74 -2.22 -18.54
CA VAL A 337 -18.21 -2.66 -17.23
C VAL A 337 -17.81 -1.60 -16.20
N ALA A 338 -18.80 -1.04 -15.53
CA ALA A 338 -18.66 -0.05 -14.47
C ALA A 338 -18.92 -0.72 -13.11
N ASN A 339 -17.85 -1.05 -12.39
CA ASN A 339 -17.98 -1.58 -11.03
C ASN A 339 -18.45 -0.46 -10.07
N PRO A 340 -19.22 -0.81 -9.02
CA PRO A 340 -19.71 0.17 -8.07
C PRO A 340 -18.60 1.02 -7.44
N ALA A 341 -18.89 2.30 -7.22
CA ALA A 341 -17.94 3.20 -6.59
C ALA A 341 -17.56 2.74 -5.18
N ARG A 342 -16.26 2.82 -4.85
CA ARG A 342 -15.72 2.43 -3.53
C ARG A 342 -15.87 3.52 -2.46
N GLY A 343 -16.46 4.65 -2.82
CA GLY A 343 -16.67 5.84 -1.98
C GLY A 343 -17.95 6.55 -2.36
N ARG A 344 -18.24 7.66 -1.68
CA ARG A 344 -19.41 8.51 -1.93
C ARG A 344 -18.95 9.95 -2.04
N GLY A 345 -19.59 10.74 -2.90
CA GLY A 345 -19.27 12.16 -3.06
C GLY A 345 -19.73 12.70 -4.41
N LYS A 346 -19.62 14.02 -4.57
CA LYS A 346 -19.98 14.72 -5.81
C LYS A 346 -19.15 14.25 -7.00
N ASP A 347 -17.86 13.96 -6.78
CA ASP A 347 -16.95 13.49 -7.84
C ASP A 347 -17.42 12.18 -8.47
N VAL A 348 -17.92 11.25 -7.65
CA VAL A 348 -18.46 9.96 -8.13
C VAL A 348 -19.72 10.18 -8.96
N VAL A 349 -20.65 11.00 -8.46
CA VAL A 349 -21.90 11.33 -9.18
C VAL A 349 -21.60 12.02 -10.50
N GLY A 350 -20.64 12.96 -10.51
CA GLY A 350 -20.22 13.64 -11.72
C GLY A 350 -19.68 12.69 -12.79
N VAL A 351 -18.84 11.72 -12.41
CA VAL A 351 -18.33 10.70 -13.35
C VAL A 351 -19.46 9.82 -13.87
N GLN A 352 -20.43 9.43 -13.03
CA GLN A 352 -21.58 8.65 -13.45
C GLN A 352 -22.42 9.39 -14.48
N GLU A 353 -22.79 10.64 -14.18
CA GLU A 353 -23.58 11.49 -15.06
C GLU A 353 -22.87 11.75 -16.40
N GLU A 354 -21.56 12.08 -16.35
CA GLU A 354 -20.74 12.26 -17.54
C GLU A 354 -20.68 10.98 -18.38
N THR A 355 -20.42 9.83 -17.75
CA THR A 355 -20.36 8.52 -18.43
C THR A 355 -21.67 8.20 -19.14
N TYR A 356 -22.82 8.33 -18.46
CA TYR A 356 -24.12 8.05 -19.08
C TYR A 356 -24.43 9.01 -20.24
N ALA A 357 -24.13 10.31 -20.06
CA ALA A 357 -24.36 11.31 -21.10
C ALA A 357 -23.50 11.02 -22.35
N MET A 358 -22.25 10.63 -22.15
CA MET A 358 -21.34 10.26 -23.23
C MET A 358 -21.77 8.98 -23.96
N VAL A 359 -22.13 7.92 -23.23
CA VAL A 359 -22.64 6.67 -23.83
C VAL A 359 -23.86 6.95 -24.68
N LYS A 360 -24.83 7.71 -24.15
CA LYS A 360 -26.04 8.10 -24.88
C LYS A 360 -25.69 8.85 -26.16
N ARG A 361 -24.83 9.87 -26.06
CA ARG A 361 -24.42 10.71 -27.19
C ARG A 361 -23.74 9.89 -28.30
N ILE A 362 -22.83 8.99 -27.96
CA ILE A 362 -22.13 8.14 -28.93
C ILE A 362 -23.10 7.16 -29.59
N ASN A 363 -23.99 6.53 -28.81
CA ASN A 363 -24.99 5.61 -29.34
C ASN A 363 -26.02 6.32 -30.24
N GLU A 364 -26.41 7.57 -29.93
CA GLU A 364 -27.28 8.38 -30.79
C GLU A 364 -26.60 8.77 -32.11
N ALA A 365 -25.30 9.07 -32.08
CA ALA A 365 -24.56 9.51 -33.25
C ALA A 365 -24.15 8.36 -34.20
N TYR A 366 -23.79 7.20 -33.65
CA TYR A 366 -23.20 6.09 -34.42
C TYR A 366 -23.96 4.77 -34.31
N GLY A 367 -25.01 4.69 -33.50
CA GLY A 367 -25.84 3.49 -33.34
C GLY A 367 -26.82 3.26 -34.48
N ALA A 368 -27.36 2.04 -34.53
CA ALA A 368 -28.39 1.63 -35.48
C ALA A 368 -29.31 0.57 -34.82
N PRO A 369 -30.49 0.26 -35.39
CA PRO A 369 -31.35 -0.80 -34.83
C PRO A 369 -30.59 -2.12 -34.62
N GLY A 370 -30.52 -2.59 -33.37
CA GLY A 370 -29.76 -3.79 -33.00
C GLY A 370 -28.24 -3.61 -32.94
N TYR A 371 -27.74 -2.38 -32.95
CA TYR A 371 -26.32 -2.04 -32.84
C TYR A 371 -26.11 -0.81 -31.94
N GLU A 372 -25.46 -1.04 -30.80
CA GLU A 372 -24.95 0.02 -29.93
C GLU A 372 -23.42 -0.02 -29.98
N PRO A 373 -22.75 1.06 -30.43
CA PRO A 373 -21.28 1.11 -30.44
C PRO A 373 -20.69 1.06 -29.02
N VAL A 374 -21.43 1.51 -28.01
CA VAL A 374 -21.02 1.44 -26.60
C VAL A 374 -22.10 0.80 -25.75
N VAL A 375 -21.77 -0.30 -25.08
CA VAL A 375 -22.64 -0.98 -24.12
C VAL A 375 -22.10 -0.76 -22.72
N LEU A 376 -22.85 -0.04 -21.89
CA LEU A 376 -22.51 0.20 -20.50
C LEU A 376 -23.19 -0.82 -19.59
N ILE A 377 -22.40 -1.58 -18.84
CA ILE A 377 -22.88 -2.49 -17.81
C ILE A 377 -22.62 -1.85 -16.45
N ASP A 378 -23.65 -1.24 -15.89
CA ASP A 378 -23.62 -0.58 -14.58
C ASP A 378 -24.35 -1.41 -13.52
N GLN A 379 -24.02 -2.70 -13.49
CA GLN A 379 -24.50 -3.64 -12.50
C GLN A 379 -23.37 -4.61 -12.12
N PRO A 380 -23.29 -5.04 -10.86
CA PRO A 380 -22.28 -5.99 -10.44
C PRO A 380 -22.38 -7.29 -11.24
N LEU A 381 -21.30 -7.66 -11.91
CA LEU A 381 -21.19 -8.95 -12.59
C LEU A 381 -20.67 -10.02 -11.63
N GLN A 382 -21.19 -11.23 -11.76
CA GLN A 382 -20.57 -12.39 -11.17
C GLN A 382 -19.21 -12.64 -11.82
N PHE A 383 -18.30 -13.31 -11.12
CA PHE A 383 -16.93 -13.48 -11.60
C PHE A 383 -16.86 -14.23 -12.93
N TYR A 384 -17.67 -15.28 -13.11
CA TYR A 384 -17.74 -16.04 -14.35
C TYR A 384 -18.23 -15.18 -15.55
N GLU A 385 -19.14 -14.23 -15.32
CA GLU A 385 -19.62 -13.30 -16.36
C GLU A 385 -18.52 -12.33 -16.77
N ARG A 386 -17.79 -11.76 -15.80
CA ARG A 386 -16.63 -10.91 -16.07
C ARG A 386 -15.57 -11.64 -16.87
N VAL A 387 -15.25 -12.88 -16.50
CA VAL A 387 -14.31 -13.74 -17.22
C VAL A 387 -14.81 -14.03 -18.65
N ALA A 388 -16.11 -14.28 -18.84
CA ALA A 388 -16.67 -14.48 -20.17
C ALA A 388 -16.46 -13.26 -21.09
N TYR A 389 -16.60 -12.04 -20.58
CA TYR A 389 -16.24 -10.83 -21.32
C TYR A 389 -14.75 -10.76 -21.67
N TYR A 390 -13.85 -11.11 -20.74
CA TYR A 390 -12.42 -11.20 -21.05
C TYR A 390 -12.13 -12.20 -22.17
N VAL A 391 -12.82 -13.35 -22.16
CA VAL A 391 -12.64 -14.41 -23.15
C VAL A 391 -13.05 -13.95 -24.54
N ILE A 392 -14.13 -13.18 -24.70
CA ILE A 392 -14.61 -12.76 -26.03
C ILE A 392 -13.96 -11.47 -26.56
N ALA A 393 -13.38 -10.64 -25.69
CA ALA A 393 -12.84 -9.34 -26.09
C ALA A 393 -11.54 -9.47 -26.92
N GLU A 394 -11.51 -8.83 -28.08
CA GLU A 394 -10.32 -8.75 -28.94
C GLU A 394 -9.29 -7.78 -28.37
N VAL A 395 -9.75 -6.68 -27.74
CA VAL A 395 -8.90 -5.66 -27.13
C VAL A 395 -9.42 -5.30 -25.74
N CYS A 396 -8.54 -5.28 -24.74
CA CYS A 396 -8.84 -4.74 -23.42
C CYS A 396 -8.20 -3.35 -23.26
N LEU A 397 -9.02 -2.39 -22.80
CA LEU A 397 -8.71 -0.97 -22.69
C LEU A 397 -8.63 -0.55 -21.22
N VAL A 398 -7.44 -0.13 -20.79
CA VAL A 398 -7.20 0.39 -19.44
C VAL A 398 -6.58 1.77 -19.53
N THR A 399 -7.42 2.80 -19.46
CA THR A 399 -7.09 4.22 -19.70
C THR A 399 -7.03 5.05 -18.41
N ALA A 400 -6.82 4.40 -17.26
CA ALA A 400 -6.75 5.09 -15.98
C ALA A 400 -5.65 6.17 -15.98
N VAL A 401 -6.01 7.39 -15.55
CA VAL A 401 -5.07 8.52 -15.49
C VAL A 401 -4.04 8.34 -14.38
N ARG A 402 -4.39 7.57 -13.35
CA ARG A 402 -3.48 7.14 -12.30
C ARG A 402 -4.06 5.94 -11.57
N ASP A 403 -3.29 4.89 -11.40
CA ASP A 403 -3.75 3.71 -10.66
C ASP A 403 -2.57 3.01 -9.98
N GLY A 404 -2.82 2.40 -8.82
CA GLY A 404 -1.82 1.69 -8.02
C GLY A 404 -1.27 0.48 -8.77
N MET A 405 -1.84 -0.69 -8.52
CA MET A 405 -1.73 -1.83 -9.42
C MET A 405 -3.11 -2.10 -10.03
N ASN A 406 -3.17 -2.19 -11.36
CA ASN A 406 -4.38 -2.60 -12.05
C ASN A 406 -4.22 -4.06 -12.51
N LEU A 407 -5.09 -4.94 -12.02
CA LEU A 407 -5.04 -6.39 -12.29
C LEU A 407 -5.88 -6.80 -13.50
N ILE A 408 -6.73 -5.91 -14.03
CA ILE A 408 -7.62 -6.21 -15.18
C ILE A 408 -6.81 -6.69 -16.40
N PRO A 409 -5.68 -6.07 -16.79
CA PRO A 409 -4.86 -6.60 -17.87
C PRO A 409 -4.32 -8.01 -17.62
N TYR A 410 -4.02 -8.36 -16.37
CA TYR A 410 -3.50 -9.69 -16.03
C TYR A 410 -4.61 -10.73 -16.08
N GLU A 411 -5.79 -10.41 -15.52
CA GLU A 411 -6.98 -11.25 -15.62
C GLU A 411 -7.37 -11.48 -17.08
N TYR A 412 -7.35 -10.43 -17.91
CA TYR A 412 -7.63 -10.51 -19.34
C TYR A 412 -6.64 -11.41 -20.07
N VAL A 413 -5.33 -11.19 -19.89
CA VAL A 413 -4.28 -12.03 -20.51
C VAL A 413 -4.44 -13.49 -20.11
N ALA A 414 -4.64 -13.76 -18.82
CA ALA A 414 -4.86 -15.13 -18.33
C ALA A 414 -6.14 -15.74 -18.90
N SER A 415 -7.24 -14.99 -18.98
CA SER A 415 -8.51 -15.48 -19.55
C SER A 415 -8.41 -15.78 -21.04
N ARG A 416 -7.62 -14.99 -21.78
CA ARG A 416 -7.37 -15.17 -23.22
C ARG A 416 -6.50 -16.38 -23.54
N GLN A 417 -5.80 -16.94 -22.56
CA GLN A 417 -5.18 -18.26 -22.71
C GLN A 417 -6.26 -19.34 -22.92
N GLY A 418 -7.42 -19.21 -22.27
CA GLY A 418 -8.56 -20.09 -22.45
C GLY A 418 -8.28 -21.57 -22.10
N ASN A 419 -9.08 -22.45 -22.68
CA ASN A 419 -8.95 -23.91 -22.58
C ASN A 419 -9.63 -24.58 -23.80
N ASP A 420 -9.44 -25.90 -23.96
CA ASP A 420 -9.95 -26.66 -25.12
C ASP A 420 -11.46 -26.56 -25.35
N ARG A 421 -12.25 -26.26 -24.32
CA ARG A 421 -13.71 -26.13 -24.43
C ARG A 421 -14.08 -24.74 -24.95
N LEU A 422 -13.50 -23.70 -24.37
CA LEU A 422 -13.68 -22.32 -24.81
C LEU A 422 -13.15 -22.11 -26.23
N ASP A 423 -12.03 -22.75 -26.59
CA ASP A 423 -11.47 -22.66 -27.94
C ASP A 423 -12.43 -23.19 -29.02
N ARG A 424 -13.20 -24.23 -28.69
CA ARG A 424 -14.25 -24.76 -29.55
C ARG A 424 -15.42 -23.80 -29.69
N ILE A 425 -15.83 -23.15 -28.59
CA ILE A 425 -16.90 -22.15 -28.61
C ILE A 425 -16.48 -20.92 -29.42
N LEU A 426 -15.23 -20.48 -29.26
CA LEU A 426 -14.64 -19.37 -30.02
C LEU A 426 -14.34 -19.71 -31.49
N ARG A 427 -14.49 -20.98 -31.89
CA ARG A 427 -14.23 -21.49 -33.25
C ARG A 427 -12.82 -21.16 -33.75
N LEU A 428 -11.82 -21.26 -32.86
CA LEU A 428 -10.43 -20.96 -33.21
C LEU A 428 -9.88 -22.02 -34.19
N CYS A 429 -9.38 -21.56 -35.34
CA CYS A 429 -8.78 -22.46 -36.35
C CYS A 429 -7.45 -23.09 -35.89
N LYS A 430 -6.74 -22.41 -34.99
CA LYS A 430 -5.46 -22.82 -34.42
C LYS A 430 -5.48 -22.56 -32.91
N PRO A 431 -5.99 -23.51 -32.11
CA PRO A 431 -6.11 -23.36 -30.66
C PRO A 431 -4.78 -23.05 -29.97
N GLU A 432 -3.65 -23.48 -30.54
CA GLU A 432 -2.30 -23.20 -30.06
C GLU A 432 -1.86 -21.74 -30.21
N GLU A 433 -2.47 -20.99 -31.13
CA GLU A 433 -2.14 -19.58 -31.41
C GLU A 433 -3.06 -18.65 -30.62
N LYS A 434 -2.74 -18.44 -29.34
CA LYS A 434 -3.48 -17.54 -28.45
C LYS A 434 -3.16 -16.08 -28.70
N LYS A 435 -4.13 -15.18 -28.48
CA LYS A 435 -3.96 -13.73 -28.67
C LYS A 435 -4.68 -12.90 -27.62
N SER A 436 -4.08 -11.78 -27.24
CA SER A 436 -4.64 -10.77 -26.34
C SER A 436 -4.07 -9.41 -26.70
N MET A 437 -4.92 -8.42 -26.95
CA MET A 437 -4.49 -7.06 -27.23
C MET A 437 -4.81 -6.14 -26.07
N LEU A 438 -3.82 -5.34 -25.70
CA LEU A 438 -3.86 -4.47 -24.53
C LEU A 438 -3.52 -3.04 -24.96
N VAL A 439 -4.45 -2.12 -24.75
CA VAL A 439 -4.20 -0.68 -24.81
C VAL A 439 -4.22 -0.16 -23.38
N VAL A 440 -3.06 0.25 -22.89
CA VAL A 440 -2.81 0.45 -21.46
C VAL A 440 -2.19 1.81 -21.20
N SER A 441 -2.75 2.54 -20.24
CA SER A 441 -2.20 3.80 -19.77
C SER A 441 -0.76 3.64 -19.26
N GLU A 442 0.11 4.59 -19.57
CA GLU A 442 1.46 4.65 -19.02
C GLU A 442 1.48 4.98 -17.51
N PHE A 443 0.35 5.40 -16.94
CA PHE A 443 0.22 5.87 -15.55
C PHE A 443 -0.30 4.82 -14.56
N ILE A 444 -0.32 3.54 -14.93
CA ILE A 444 -0.75 2.44 -14.06
C ILE A 444 0.39 1.48 -13.72
N GLY A 445 0.37 0.90 -12.52
CA GLY A 445 1.51 0.12 -12.01
C GLY A 445 1.84 -1.18 -12.76
N CYS A 446 0.92 -1.75 -13.53
CA CYS A 446 1.20 -2.94 -14.35
C CYS A 446 1.80 -2.60 -15.73
N SER A 447 1.78 -1.33 -16.15
CA SER A 447 2.27 -0.91 -17.47
C SER A 447 3.75 -1.25 -17.72
N PRO A 448 4.68 -1.06 -16.75
CA PRO A 448 6.08 -1.47 -16.92
C PRO A 448 6.26 -2.98 -17.10
N SER A 449 5.40 -3.79 -16.47
CA SER A 449 5.42 -5.25 -16.52
C SER A 449 4.96 -5.81 -17.87
N LEU A 450 3.97 -5.18 -18.50
CA LEU A 450 3.35 -5.67 -19.74
C LEU A 450 4.00 -5.07 -20.98
N SER A 451 5.29 -5.36 -21.19
CA SER A 451 6.09 -4.76 -22.26
C SER A 451 5.60 -4.95 -23.72
N GLY A 452 4.66 -5.87 -23.97
CA GLY A 452 3.99 -6.03 -25.27
C GLY A 452 2.68 -5.23 -25.43
N ALA A 453 2.25 -4.46 -24.43
CA ALA A 453 1.04 -3.65 -24.49
C ALA A 453 1.27 -2.37 -25.32
N ILE A 454 0.23 -1.88 -25.98
CA ILE A 454 0.25 -0.56 -26.63
C ILE A 454 0.05 0.48 -25.53
N ARG A 455 1.11 1.21 -25.21
CA ARG A 455 1.09 2.21 -24.13
C ARG A 455 0.55 3.53 -24.66
N VAL A 456 -0.38 4.11 -23.92
CA VAL A 456 -1.01 5.38 -24.27
C VAL A 456 -0.90 6.36 -23.11
N ASN A 457 -0.81 7.64 -23.46
CA ASN A 457 -1.14 8.70 -22.54
C ASN A 457 -2.65 8.96 -22.66
N PRO A 458 -3.48 8.63 -21.66
CA PRO A 458 -4.94 8.72 -21.76
C PRO A 458 -5.45 10.16 -21.95
N TRP A 459 -4.62 11.17 -21.70
CA TRP A 459 -4.96 12.58 -21.92
C TRP A 459 -4.91 12.98 -23.41
N ASN A 460 -4.23 12.18 -24.25
CA ASN A 460 -4.22 12.38 -25.69
C ASN A 460 -5.25 11.45 -26.34
N ILE A 461 -6.45 11.98 -26.59
CA ILE A 461 -7.58 11.22 -27.12
C ILE A 461 -7.28 10.64 -28.51
N GLU A 462 -6.66 11.41 -29.39
CA GLU A 462 -6.27 10.96 -30.74
C GLU A 462 -5.31 9.77 -30.64
N ALA A 463 -4.27 9.86 -29.81
CA ALA A 463 -3.32 8.76 -29.63
C ALA A 463 -3.96 7.50 -29.01
N VAL A 464 -4.99 7.65 -28.18
CA VAL A 464 -5.74 6.51 -27.64
C VAL A 464 -6.61 5.88 -28.74
N ALA A 465 -7.26 6.68 -29.57
CA ALA A 465 -8.03 6.21 -30.73
C ALA A 465 -7.14 5.48 -31.75
N ASP A 466 -5.97 6.05 -32.09
CA ASP A 466 -4.96 5.43 -32.96
C ASP A 466 -4.47 4.10 -32.37
N ALA A 467 -4.25 4.04 -31.05
CA ALA A 467 -3.86 2.80 -30.38
C ALA A 467 -4.97 1.74 -30.39
N MET A 468 -6.23 2.15 -30.27
CA MET A 468 -7.39 1.26 -30.41
C MET A 468 -7.50 0.70 -31.82
N GLU A 469 -7.32 1.52 -32.86
CA GLU A 469 -7.28 1.08 -34.26
C GLU A 469 -6.11 0.12 -34.51
N CYS A 470 -4.90 0.51 -34.08
CA CYS A 470 -3.69 -0.29 -34.22
C CYS A 470 -3.87 -1.68 -33.58
N ALA A 471 -4.50 -1.75 -32.39
CA ALA A 471 -4.80 -3.02 -31.73
C ALA A 471 -5.70 -3.94 -32.56
N LEU A 472 -6.64 -3.38 -33.33
CA LEU A 472 -7.55 -4.13 -34.20
C LEU A 472 -6.84 -4.66 -35.45
N VAL A 473 -6.06 -3.82 -36.12
CA VAL A 473 -5.46 -4.11 -37.44
C VAL A 473 -4.12 -4.82 -37.39
N LEU A 474 -3.49 -4.90 -36.20
CA LEU A 474 -2.21 -5.59 -36.01
C LEU A 474 -2.24 -7.01 -36.60
N PRO A 475 -1.17 -7.45 -37.31
CA PRO A 475 -1.12 -8.80 -37.85
C PRO A 475 -1.24 -9.86 -36.75
N GLU A 476 -1.99 -10.92 -37.00
CA GLU A 476 -2.27 -11.97 -36.00
C GLU A 476 -0.99 -12.53 -35.36
N LYS A 477 0.06 -12.79 -36.17
CA LYS A 477 1.37 -13.24 -35.67
C LYS A 477 1.96 -12.32 -34.60
N GLU A 478 1.79 -11.00 -34.75
CA GLU A 478 2.27 -10.05 -33.75
C GLU A 478 1.40 -10.07 -32.49
N LYS A 479 0.08 -10.20 -32.64
CA LYS A 479 -0.84 -10.41 -31.51
C LYS A 479 -0.47 -11.67 -30.71
N ASN A 480 -0.12 -12.76 -31.39
CA ASN A 480 0.33 -14.00 -30.74
C ASN A 480 1.63 -13.81 -29.95
N LEU A 481 2.64 -13.16 -30.55
CA LEU A 481 3.91 -12.89 -29.87
C LEU A 481 3.76 -12.00 -28.64
N ARG A 482 2.89 -10.99 -28.72
CA ARG A 482 2.58 -10.10 -27.59
C ARG A 482 1.89 -10.87 -26.47
N HIS A 483 0.89 -11.67 -26.80
CA HIS A 483 0.17 -12.53 -25.84
C HIS A 483 1.11 -13.49 -25.12
N ASP A 484 1.91 -14.25 -25.84
CA ASP A 484 2.86 -15.22 -25.28
C ASP A 484 3.85 -14.55 -24.30
N LYS A 485 4.33 -13.34 -24.64
CA LYS A 485 5.17 -12.54 -23.74
C LYS A 485 4.44 -12.11 -22.47
N HIS A 486 3.19 -11.67 -22.59
CA HIS A 486 2.37 -11.25 -21.45
C HIS A 486 2.00 -12.42 -20.56
N TYR A 487 1.53 -13.53 -21.14
CA TYR A 487 1.08 -14.70 -20.42
C TYR A 487 2.22 -15.31 -19.58
N ARG A 488 3.41 -15.51 -20.16
CA ARG A 488 4.60 -15.98 -19.41
C ARG A 488 4.95 -15.09 -18.22
N TYR A 489 4.75 -13.77 -18.35
CA TYR A 489 4.99 -12.86 -17.23
C TYR A 489 3.94 -13.05 -16.14
N VAL A 490 2.65 -13.05 -16.51
CA VAL A 490 1.51 -13.15 -15.58
C VAL A 490 1.51 -14.49 -14.85
N GLU A 491 1.77 -15.59 -15.56
CA GLU A 491 1.87 -16.94 -15.01
C GLU A 491 2.99 -17.05 -13.96
N LYS A 492 4.16 -16.45 -14.25
CA LYS A 492 5.33 -16.52 -13.35
C LYS A 492 5.23 -15.58 -12.14
N HIS A 493 4.61 -14.42 -12.30
CA HIS A 493 4.54 -13.37 -11.27
C HIS A 493 3.12 -13.28 -10.73
N ASP A 494 2.61 -14.41 -10.24
CA ASP A 494 1.30 -14.52 -9.62
C ASP A 494 1.30 -13.95 -8.18
N VAL A 495 0.13 -14.00 -7.54
CA VAL A 495 -0.03 -13.57 -6.14
C VAL A 495 0.80 -14.41 -5.15
N GLY A 496 1.04 -15.69 -5.43
CA GLY A 496 1.85 -16.57 -4.59
C GLY A 496 3.32 -16.18 -4.60
N TYR A 497 3.87 -15.90 -5.77
CA TYR A 497 5.21 -15.35 -5.93
C TYR A 497 5.36 -14.03 -5.16
N TRP A 498 4.37 -13.13 -5.27
CA TRP A 498 4.36 -11.86 -4.54
C TRP A 498 4.40 -12.07 -3.02
N ALA A 499 3.51 -12.92 -2.50
CA ALA A 499 3.39 -13.23 -1.08
C ALA A 499 4.69 -13.81 -0.51
N ASN A 500 5.17 -14.89 -1.13
CA ASN A 500 6.34 -15.63 -0.69
C ASN A 500 7.60 -14.73 -0.71
N SER A 501 7.77 -13.92 -1.77
CA SER A 501 8.93 -13.04 -1.87
C SER A 501 8.90 -11.91 -0.83
N PHE A 502 7.72 -11.37 -0.50
CA PHE A 502 7.61 -10.35 0.54
C PHE A 502 7.90 -10.94 1.92
N LEU A 503 7.30 -12.09 2.25
CA LEU A 503 7.46 -12.74 3.56
C LEU A 503 8.90 -13.21 3.80
N GLN A 504 9.58 -13.75 2.78
CA GLN A 504 11.01 -14.12 2.87
C GLN A 504 11.89 -12.89 3.17
N ASP A 505 11.63 -11.76 2.51
CA ASP A 505 12.36 -10.52 2.76
C ASP A 505 12.04 -9.92 4.13
N LEU A 506 10.81 -10.10 4.62
CA LEU A 506 10.39 -9.66 5.95
C LEU A 506 11.10 -10.50 7.02
N GLU A 507 11.09 -11.83 6.88
CA GLU A 507 11.82 -12.74 7.76
C GLU A 507 13.30 -12.35 7.81
N ARG A 508 13.94 -12.18 6.64
CA ARG A 508 15.35 -11.76 6.56
C ARG A 508 15.60 -10.45 7.31
N THR A 509 14.75 -9.43 7.11
CA THR A 509 14.96 -8.10 7.71
C THR A 509 14.81 -8.13 9.23
N CYS A 510 13.97 -9.04 9.75
CA CYS A 510 13.73 -9.19 11.18
C CYS A 510 14.80 -10.03 11.92
N LYS A 511 15.73 -10.71 11.22
CA LYS A 511 16.77 -11.57 11.84
C LYS A 511 17.65 -10.81 12.85
N ASP A 512 17.89 -9.52 12.62
CA ASP A 512 18.74 -8.70 13.48
C ASP A 512 18.06 -8.26 14.80
N HIS A 513 16.75 -8.50 14.96
CA HIS A 513 16.02 -8.07 16.16
C HIS A 513 16.60 -8.68 17.44
N SER A 514 17.02 -9.96 17.41
CA SER A 514 17.57 -10.68 18.56
C SER A 514 18.92 -10.09 19.02
N ASN A 515 19.69 -9.53 18.09
CA ASN A 515 21.07 -9.05 18.30
C ASN A 515 21.15 -7.57 18.68
N ARG A 516 20.02 -6.88 18.89
CA ARG A 516 19.99 -5.45 19.26
C ARG A 516 19.07 -5.17 20.44
N ARG A 517 19.41 -4.15 21.24
CA ARG A 517 18.56 -3.59 22.30
C ARG A 517 17.69 -2.47 21.75
N CYS A 518 16.37 -2.61 21.86
CA CYS A 518 15.40 -1.66 21.32
C CYS A 518 14.70 -0.87 22.44
N TRP A 519 14.77 0.46 22.37
CA TRP A 519 14.15 1.38 23.32
C TRP A 519 13.12 2.28 22.65
N GLY A 520 11.91 2.30 23.19
CA GLY A 520 10.86 3.22 22.75
C GLY A 520 11.09 4.63 23.30
N ILE A 521 11.09 5.63 22.43
CA ILE A 521 11.25 7.05 22.78
C ILE A 521 10.17 7.88 22.09
N GLY A 522 9.60 8.84 22.82
CA GLY A 522 8.61 9.78 22.31
C GLY A 522 7.17 9.45 22.68
N PHE A 523 6.26 10.37 22.37
CA PHE A 523 4.84 10.28 22.69
C PHE A 523 3.98 10.42 21.42
N GLY A 524 2.79 9.84 21.44
CA GLY A 524 1.87 9.85 20.30
C GLY A 524 2.52 9.29 19.03
N LEU A 525 2.23 9.92 17.88
CA LEU A 525 2.77 9.54 16.57
C LEU A 525 4.23 9.99 16.34
N ARG A 526 4.84 10.67 17.31
CA ARG A 526 6.30 10.97 17.32
C ARG A 526 7.11 9.86 18.00
N PHE A 527 6.46 8.78 18.39
CA PHE A 527 7.12 7.59 18.92
C PHE A 527 8.07 7.00 17.88
N ARG A 528 9.24 6.57 18.36
CA ARG A 528 10.28 5.92 17.57
C ARG A 528 10.99 4.88 18.42
N VAL A 529 11.56 3.89 17.76
CA VAL A 529 12.39 2.87 18.41
C VAL A 529 13.85 3.16 18.10
N VAL A 530 14.66 3.34 19.14
CA VAL A 530 16.11 3.39 19.02
C VAL A 530 16.67 1.99 19.22
N SER A 531 17.40 1.49 18.23
CA SER A 531 18.04 0.17 18.24
C SER A 531 19.54 0.32 18.38
N LEU A 532 20.08 -0.20 19.47
CA LEU A 532 21.50 -0.08 19.82
C LEU A 532 22.12 -1.46 19.98
N ASP A 533 23.45 -1.51 19.89
CA ASP A 533 24.21 -2.73 20.13
C ASP A 533 23.97 -3.29 21.55
N LEU A 534 24.13 -4.60 21.73
CA LEU A 534 23.96 -5.27 23.02
C LEU A 534 24.92 -4.74 24.10
N SER A 535 26.10 -4.29 23.69
CA SER A 535 27.11 -3.68 24.57
C SER A 535 26.69 -2.30 25.10
N PHE A 536 25.70 -1.64 24.47
CA PHE A 536 25.24 -0.33 24.92
C PHE A 536 24.63 -0.42 26.32
N ARG A 537 25.21 0.35 27.24
CA ARG A 537 24.72 0.51 28.61
C ARG A 537 24.11 1.90 28.76
N LYS A 538 22.80 1.94 28.95
CA LYS A 538 22.11 3.18 29.33
C LYS A 538 22.71 3.67 30.64
N LEU A 539 23.11 4.94 30.68
CA LEU A 539 23.61 5.53 31.92
C LEU A 539 22.47 5.59 32.96
N ALA A 540 22.70 5.02 34.14
CA ALA A 540 21.74 5.04 35.23
C ALA A 540 21.68 6.46 35.83
N MET A 541 20.51 7.09 35.80
CA MET A 541 20.34 8.47 36.27
C MET A 541 20.75 8.61 37.74
N GLU A 542 20.44 7.63 38.58
CA GLU A 542 20.81 7.63 39.99
C GLU A 542 22.32 7.67 40.18
N HIS A 543 23.06 6.83 39.44
CA HIS A 543 24.53 6.82 39.49
C HIS A 543 25.11 8.14 38.98
N ILE A 544 24.59 8.69 37.88
CA ILE A 544 25.06 9.98 37.36
C ILE A 544 24.80 11.09 38.37
N VAL A 545 23.59 11.18 38.92
CA VAL A 545 23.23 12.23 39.89
C VAL A 545 24.05 12.12 41.16
N GLN A 546 24.28 10.90 41.66
CA GLN A 546 25.12 10.68 42.83
C GLN A 546 26.58 11.06 42.57
N ALA A 547 27.14 10.64 41.44
CA ALA A 547 28.49 11.02 41.02
C ALA A 547 28.60 12.55 40.84
N TYR A 548 27.64 13.16 40.15
CA TYR A 548 27.57 14.61 39.94
C TYR A 548 27.47 15.40 41.24
N ARG A 549 26.76 14.91 42.25
CA ARG A 549 26.66 15.57 43.57
C ARG A 549 27.95 15.46 44.37
N ARG A 550 28.61 14.30 44.34
CA ARG A 550 29.83 14.01 45.11
C ARG A 550 31.10 14.63 44.52
N SER A 551 31.18 14.77 43.20
CA SER A 551 32.36 15.29 42.53
C SER A 551 32.60 16.77 42.85
N LYS A 552 33.85 17.11 43.16
CA LYS A 552 34.29 18.49 43.41
C LYS A 552 34.64 19.24 42.12
N THR A 553 35.04 18.52 41.08
CA THR A 553 35.29 19.01 39.73
C THR A 553 34.64 18.08 38.71
N ARG A 554 33.92 18.64 37.74
CA ARG A 554 33.07 17.89 36.81
C ARG A 554 33.30 18.39 35.39
N ALA A 555 33.85 17.53 34.53
CA ALA A 555 33.98 17.82 33.11
C ALA A 555 32.72 17.35 32.37
N ILE A 556 32.09 18.24 31.60
CA ILE A 556 30.91 17.94 30.78
C ILE A 556 31.26 18.30 29.34
N LEU A 557 31.50 17.28 28.51
CA LEU A 557 31.86 17.44 27.10
C LEU A 557 30.62 17.15 26.26
N LEU A 558 30.19 18.11 25.45
CA LEU A 558 28.95 18.05 24.69
C LEU A 558 29.25 18.21 23.20
N ASP A 559 28.82 17.26 22.40
CA ASP A 559 28.86 17.36 20.95
C ASP A 559 27.66 18.18 20.46
N TYR A 560 27.91 19.33 19.85
CA TYR A 560 26.85 20.14 19.30
C TYR A 560 26.23 19.46 18.08
N ASP A 561 27.04 19.07 17.11
CA ASP A 561 26.58 18.70 15.77
C ASP A 561 25.76 17.41 15.77
N GLY A 562 26.16 16.43 16.58
CA GLY A 562 25.48 15.14 16.66
C GLY A 562 24.45 15.04 17.79
N THR A 563 24.60 15.81 18.88
CA THR A 563 23.78 15.62 20.10
C THR A 563 22.83 16.78 20.40
N LEU A 564 23.28 18.03 20.31
CA LEU A 564 22.49 19.20 20.72
C LEU A 564 21.82 19.94 19.55
N MET A 565 22.34 19.76 18.34
CA MET A 565 21.85 20.42 17.13
C MET A 565 20.43 19.90 16.80
N PRO A 566 19.47 20.79 16.54
CA PRO A 566 18.16 20.37 16.07
C PRO A 566 18.27 19.58 14.75
N GLN A 567 17.53 18.48 14.62
CA GLN A 567 17.35 17.79 13.33
C GLN A 567 16.37 18.56 12.41
N ALA A 568 16.61 19.84 12.23
CA ALA A 568 15.83 20.75 11.40
C ALA A 568 16.73 21.39 10.34
N ILE A 569 16.11 22.02 9.33
CA ILE A 569 16.83 22.79 8.30
C ILE A 569 17.67 23.89 8.95
N ASN A 570 17.15 24.50 10.02
CA ASN A 570 17.89 25.47 10.81
C ASN A 570 18.74 24.75 11.87
N LYS A 571 20.06 24.90 11.74
CA LYS A 571 21.07 24.29 12.62
C LYS A 571 21.43 25.15 13.84
N SER A 572 20.80 26.31 14.00
CA SER A 572 20.99 27.18 15.18
C SER A 572 20.42 26.53 16.45
N PRO A 573 20.99 26.79 17.64
CA PRO A 573 20.51 26.19 18.87
C PRO A 573 19.14 26.73 19.27
N THR A 574 18.37 25.91 20.00
CA THR A 574 17.11 26.39 20.60
C THR A 574 17.39 27.24 21.84
N ALA A 575 16.53 28.21 22.14
CA ALA A 575 16.63 29.02 23.36
C ALA A 575 16.71 28.17 24.63
N LYS A 576 16.00 27.03 24.67
CA LYS A 576 16.05 26.08 25.78
C LYS A 576 17.44 25.41 25.91
N SER A 577 18.05 25.00 24.80
CA SER A 577 19.40 24.41 24.81
C SER A 577 20.43 25.41 25.34
N VAL A 578 20.37 26.66 24.87
CA VAL A 578 21.24 27.74 25.34
C VAL A 578 21.04 27.99 26.83
N GLN A 579 19.80 28.07 27.31
CA GLN A 579 19.49 28.26 28.73
C GLN A 579 20.05 27.13 29.61
N ILE A 580 19.92 25.87 29.18
CA ILE A 580 20.45 24.72 29.92
C ILE A 580 21.98 24.79 30.01
N LEU A 581 22.66 25.09 28.90
CA LEU A 581 24.11 25.25 28.86
C LEU A 581 24.57 26.37 29.79
N ASN A 582 23.89 27.51 29.78
CA ASN A 582 24.17 28.62 30.68
C ASN A 582 24.03 28.21 32.15
N SER A 583 22.95 27.50 32.51
CA SER A 583 22.76 26.99 33.87
C SER A 583 23.85 26.00 34.29
N LEU A 584 24.34 25.15 33.37
CA LEU A 584 25.46 24.25 33.66
C LEU A 584 26.76 25.02 33.89
N CYS A 585 27.01 26.09 33.14
CA CYS A 585 28.21 26.93 33.26
C CYS A 585 28.19 27.85 34.49
N GLN A 586 27.03 28.10 35.10
CA GLN A 586 26.91 28.90 36.33
C GLN A 586 27.45 28.16 37.57
N ASP A 587 27.39 26.83 37.59
CA ASP A 587 27.97 26.04 38.68
C ASP A 587 29.49 25.95 38.53
N GLN A 588 30.21 26.60 39.43
CA GLN A 588 31.68 26.72 39.40
C GLN A 588 32.43 25.39 39.49
N ARG A 589 31.77 24.30 39.91
CA ARG A 589 32.36 22.96 39.92
C ARG A 589 32.29 22.28 38.54
N ASN A 590 31.59 22.87 37.57
CA ASN A 590 31.49 22.37 36.20
C ASN A 590 32.49 23.05 35.27
N ALA A 591 33.24 22.24 34.53
CA ALA A 591 33.92 22.63 33.30
C ALA A 591 33.09 22.10 32.13
N VAL A 592 32.32 22.99 31.48
CA VAL A 592 31.46 22.62 30.35
C VAL A 592 32.17 22.95 29.05
N PHE A 593 32.20 22.00 28.13
CA PHE A 593 32.77 22.16 26.81
C PHE A 593 31.77 21.78 25.72
N LEU A 594 31.75 22.59 24.67
CA LEU A 594 31.01 22.34 23.45
C LEU A 594 31.97 22.02 22.30
N CYS A 595 31.86 20.82 21.73
CA CYS A 595 32.60 20.39 20.56
C CYS A 595 31.74 20.50 19.31
N SER A 596 32.25 21.10 18.24
CA SER A 596 31.50 21.31 17.00
C SER A 596 32.43 21.51 15.79
N GLY A 597 31.94 21.13 14.62
CA GLY A 597 32.51 21.39 13.30
C GLY A 597 32.16 22.77 12.75
N PHE A 598 31.26 23.53 13.39
CA PHE A 598 30.96 24.89 12.98
C PHE A 598 32.15 25.83 13.18
N LYS A 599 32.15 26.91 12.38
CA LYS A 599 33.14 27.98 12.48
C LYS A 599 33.06 28.65 13.85
N ARG A 600 34.21 29.10 14.35
CA ARG A 600 34.31 29.82 15.63
C ARG A 600 33.32 30.98 15.73
N CYS A 601 33.26 31.85 14.72
CA CYS A 601 32.41 33.05 14.74
C CYS A 601 30.92 32.72 14.92
N THR A 602 30.45 31.64 14.28
CA THR A 602 29.06 31.18 14.38
C THR A 602 28.75 30.66 15.79
N LEU A 603 29.65 29.89 16.38
CA LEU A 603 29.45 29.37 17.73
C LEU A 603 29.54 30.47 18.80
N ASP A 604 30.41 31.47 18.60
CA ASP A 604 30.52 32.64 19.47
C ASP A 604 29.22 33.47 19.47
N GLU A 605 28.57 33.61 18.31
CA GLU A 605 27.26 34.25 18.18
C GLU A 605 26.15 33.45 18.87
N TRP A 606 26.15 32.13 18.70
CA TRP A 606 25.13 31.24 19.25
C TRP A 606 25.23 31.00 20.76
N PHE A 607 26.46 31.01 21.29
CA PHE A 607 26.75 30.68 22.69
C PHE A 607 27.66 31.75 23.32
N PRO A 608 27.11 32.89 23.74
CA PRO A 608 27.89 34.01 24.27
C PRO A 608 28.43 33.80 25.70
N ALA A 609 28.24 32.61 26.29
CA ALA A 609 28.64 32.36 27.68
C ALA A 609 30.17 32.29 27.83
N GLU A 610 30.74 33.20 28.62
CA GLU A 610 32.21 33.29 28.84
C GLU A 610 32.80 32.03 29.49
N ASN A 611 32.04 31.35 30.35
CA ASN A 611 32.47 30.14 31.07
C ASN A 611 32.25 28.84 30.28
N LEU A 612 31.80 28.92 29.02
CA LEU A 612 31.66 27.76 28.14
C LEU A 612 32.97 27.55 27.35
N GLY A 613 33.64 26.43 27.62
CA GLY A 613 34.73 25.96 26.78
C GLY A 613 34.21 25.56 25.40
N MET A 614 34.97 25.85 24.35
CA MET A 614 34.54 25.58 22.98
C MET A 614 35.67 24.97 22.16
N ALA A 615 35.37 23.88 21.47
CA ALA A 615 36.20 23.30 20.43
C ALA A 615 35.45 23.44 19.10
N ALA A 616 35.84 24.42 18.30
CA ALA A 616 35.25 24.73 17.00
C ALA A 616 36.06 24.11 15.86
N GLU A 617 35.49 24.04 14.66
CA GLU A 617 36.18 23.61 13.43
C GLU A 617 36.83 22.22 13.59
N HIS A 618 36.07 21.26 14.14
CA HIS A 618 36.54 19.90 14.42
C HIS A 618 37.74 19.85 15.37
N GLY A 619 37.84 20.82 16.28
CA GLY A 619 38.91 20.93 17.26
C GLY A 619 40.14 21.69 16.78
N TYR A 620 40.11 22.27 15.57
CA TYR A 620 41.19 23.16 15.11
C TYR A 620 41.32 24.41 15.99
N PHE A 621 40.19 24.94 16.46
CA PHE A 621 40.15 26.04 17.40
C PHE A 621 39.64 25.58 18.76
N MET A 622 40.38 25.88 19.83
CA MET A 622 39.93 25.65 21.20
C MET A 622 39.99 26.92 22.03
N ARG A 623 38.88 27.24 22.70
CA ARG A 623 38.79 28.26 23.75
C ARG A 623 38.55 27.56 25.08
N TYR A 624 39.48 27.72 26.02
CA TYR A 624 39.30 27.26 27.38
C TYR A 624 39.98 28.20 28.37
N GLU A 625 39.19 28.99 29.10
CA GLU A 625 39.69 29.76 30.23
C GLU A 625 39.46 28.98 31.53
N LEU A 626 40.53 28.40 32.06
CA LEU A 626 40.53 27.77 33.38
C LEU A 626 40.44 28.83 34.48
N LYS A 627 39.24 29.24 34.87
CA LYS A 627 38.99 29.78 36.21
C LYS A 627 38.74 28.63 37.20
N LEU A 628 39.66 27.67 37.30
CA LEU A 628 39.69 26.81 38.50
C LEU A 628 40.22 27.67 39.65
N ARG A 629 39.33 28.39 40.34
CA ARG A 629 39.68 28.98 41.63
C ARG A 629 40.07 27.84 42.55
N SER A 630 41.33 27.83 42.99
CA SER A 630 41.85 26.90 43.99
C SER A 630 40.91 26.91 45.20
N THR A 631 40.18 25.83 45.42
CA THR A 631 39.54 25.58 46.71
C THR A 631 40.61 25.23 47.71
N THR A 632 40.97 26.17 48.58
CA THR A 632 41.42 25.88 49.95
C THR A 632 40.29 25.20 50.71
#